data_AF-A0A4Z0V727-F1
#
_entry.id   AF-A0A4Z0V727-F1
#
_cell.length_a   1.000
_cell.length_b   1.000
_cell.length_c   1.000
_cell.angle_alpha   90.00
_cell.angle_beta   90.00
_cell.angle_gamma   90.00
#
_symmetry.space_group_name_H-M   'P 1'
#
loop_
_entity.id
_entity.type
_entity.pdbx_description
1 polymer ?
#
loop_
_entity_poly.entity_id
_entity_poly.type
_entity_poly.pdbx_seq_one_letter_code
_entity_poly.pdbx_strand_id
1 'polypeptide(L)'
;MFTPVVDSSGNLTWSNNGGLTNPAAVNIRAPKGSDATVTKAAIEAVLTGVINSHKHEALSKRLVENGYYRFHDGFLIQWGHPSDNQDTYGVQTIYFPHSFVDTSYSILTTADSSYQTYYVGRTICNKSAGSFKVSANQKNKERFFWIAVGKG
;
A
#
# COMPACT_ATOMS: atom_id res chain seq x y z
N MET A 1 0.43 64.40 -30.97
CA MET A 1 0.55 62.95 -30.75
C MET A 1 1.26 62.72 -29.42
N PHE A 2 0.77 61.82 -28.57
CA PHE A 2 1.47 61.43 -27.34
C PHE A 2 2.29 60.16 -27.58
N THR A 3 3.56 60.18 -27.20
CA THR A 3 4.50 59.07 -27.35
C THR A 3 4.92 58.59 -25.97
N PRO A 4 4.65 57.33 -25.59
CA PRO A 4 5.04 56.79 -24.30
C PRO A 4 6.55 56.47 -24.26
N VAL A 5 7.17 56.71 -23.12
CA VAL A 5 8.58 56.38 -22.83
C VAL A 5 8.66 55.75 -21.45
N VAL A 6 9.34 54.62 -21.33
CA VAL A 6 9.62 53.95 -20.06
C VAL A 6 11.11 54.03 -19.77
N ASP A 7 11.49 54.52 -18.59
CA ASP A 7 12.89 54.59 -18.17
C ASP A 7 13.40 53.27 -17.54
N SER A 8 14.70 53.23 -17.22
CA SER A 8 15.34 52.08 -16.57
C SER A 8 14.85 51.82 -15.15
N SER A 9 14.14 52.76 -14.54
CA SER A 9 13.49 52.66 -13.23
C SER A 9 12.02 52.22 -13.33
N GLY A 10 11.47 52.08 -14.55
CA GLY A 10 10.11 51.65 -14.79
C GLY A 10 9.07 52.78 -14.73
N ASN A 11 9.47 54.05 -14.83
CA ASN A 11 8.52 55.15 -14.91
C ASN A 11 8.03 55.32 -16.35
N LEU A 12 6.73 55.20 -16.56
CA LEU A 12 6.03 55.53 -17.80
C LEU A 12 5.74 57.04 -17.83
N THR A 13 6.28 57.71 -18.84
CA THR A 13 6.07 59.13 -19.14
C THR A 13 5.58 59.29 -20.57
N TRP A 14 5.06 60.47 -20.91
CA TRP A 14 4.60 60.78 -22.26
C TRP A 14 5.31 62.04 -22.76
N SER A 15 5.66 62.07 -24.04
CA SER A 15 6.07 63.29 -24.75
C SER A 15 5.04 63.63 -25.83
N ASN A 16 4.81 64.91 -26.11
CA ASN A 16 3.95 65.31 -27.21
C ASN A 16 4.51 66.50 -27.97
N ASN A 17 4.27 66.51 -29.27
CA ASN A 17 4.71 67.55 -30.21
C ASN A 17 3.66 68.64 -30.46
N GLY A 18 2.55 68.63 -29.71
CA GLY A 18 1.41 69.53 -29.90
C GLY A 18 1.34 70.68 -28.90
N GLY A 19 2.36 70.85 -28.04
CA GLY A 19 2.38 71.88 -27.00
C GLY A 19 1.38 71.64 -25.86
N LEU A 20 0.83 70.43 -25.74
CA LEU A 20 -0.11 70.06 -24.68
C LEU A 20 0.63 69.66 -23.40
N THR A 21 -0.05 69.72 -22.25
CA THR A 21 0.48 69.18 -20.99
C THR A 21 0.54 67.65 -21.04
N ASN A 22 1.68 67.06 -20.66
CA ASN A 22 1.80 65.61 -20.56
C ASN A 22 1.10 65.07 -19.29
N PRO A 23 0.50 63.87 -19.36
CA PRO A 23 0.05 63.15 -18.16
C PRO A 23 1.17 62.99 -17.13
N ALA A 24 0.79 62.87 -15.86
CA ALA A 24 1.73 62.58 -14.79
C ALA A 24 2.47 61.25 -15.02
N ALA A 25 3.73 61.19 -14.58
CA ALA A 25 4.52 59.97 -14.65
C ALA A 25 3.91 58.88 -13.75
N VAL A 26 3.87 57.64 -14.25
CA VAL A 26 3.36 56.48 -13.51
C VAL A 26 4.45 55.42 -13.45
N ASN A 27 4.84 54.97 -12.26
CA ASN A 27 5.74 53.82 -12.14
C ASN A 27 4.96 52.52 -12.39
N ILE A 28 5.39 51.75 -13.38
CA ILE A 28 4.74 50.49 -13.79
C ILE A 28 5.43 49.25 -13.22
N ARG A 29 6.54 49.42 -12.48
CA ARG A 29 7.15 48.35 -11.70
C ARG A 29 6.43 48.27 -10.36
N ALA A 30 5.51 47.32 -10.24
CA ALA A 30 5.05 46.90 -8.93
C ALA A 30 6.24 46.36 -8.10
N PRO A 31 6.14 46.36 -6.76
CA PRO A 31 7.11 45.65 -5.93
C PRO A 31 7.26 44.21 -6.41
N LYS A 32 8.50 43.71 -6.47
CA LYS A 32 8.76 42.29 -6.67
C LYS A 32 7.99 41.51 -5.59
N GLY A 33 7.29 40.44 -5.97
CA GLY A 33 6.66 39.54 -4.99
C GLY A 33 7.72 38.96 -4.03
N SER A 34 7.30 38.57 -2.83
CA SER A 34 8.20 37.93 -1.88
C SER A 34 8.76 36.62 -2.45
N ASP A 35 10.07 36.42 -2.39
CA ASP A 35 10.66 35.12 -2.71
C ASP A 35 10.14 34.06 -1.74
N ALA A 36 9.85 32.85 -2.24
CA ALA A 36 9.40 31.75 -1.40
C ALA A 36 10.57 31.20 -0.57
N THR A 37 10.54 31.40 0.75
CA THR A 37 11.52 30.80 1.66
C THR A 37 11.12 29.36 1.98
N VAL A 38 11.92 28.38 1.54
CA VAL A 38 11.77 26.98 1.99
C VAL A 38 12.39 26.86 3.39
N THR A 39 11.56 26.74 4.41
CA THR A 39 12.03 26.58 5.78
C THR A 39 12.34 25.13 6.09
N LYS A 40 13.25 24.88 7.04
CA LYS A 40 13.49 23.54 7.60
C LYS A 40 12.18 22.89 8.08
N ALA A 41 11.32 23.66 8.74
CA ALA A 41 10.02 23.20 9.21
C ALA A 41 9.09 22.76 8.06
N ALA A 42 9.09 23.48 6.94
CA ALA A 42 8.32 23.10 5.76
C ALA A 42 8.83 21.78 5.15
N ILE A 43 10.15 21.58 5.10
CA ILE A 43 10.76 20.33 4.64
C ILE A 43 10.41 19.18 5.59
N GLU A 44 10.54 19.38 6.90
CA GLU A 44 10.23 18.37 7.91
C GLU A 44 8.75 17.97 7.89
N ALA A 45 7.84 18.92 7.70
CA ALA A 45 6.41 18.66 7.58
C ALA A 45 6.09 17.79 6.35
N VAL A 46 6.64 18.14 5.18
CA VAL A 46 6.47 17.34 3.95
C VAL A 46 7.07 15.95 4.12
N LEU A 47 8.30 15.86 4.62
CA LEU A 47 8.99 14.58 4.78
C LEU A 47 8.25 13.66 5.75
N THR A 48 7.75 14.20 6.87
CA THR A 48 6.95 13.45 7.85
C THR A 48 5.64 12.96 7.23
N GLY A 49 4.95 13.79 6.44
CA GLY A 49 3.74 13.40 5.73
C GLY A 49 3.98 12.30 4.69
N VAL A 50 5.07 12.42 3.91
CA VAL A 50 5.46 11.41 2.92
C VAL A 50 5.84 10.10 3.60
N ILE A 51 6.70 10.12 4.61
CA ILE A 51 7.13 8.90 5.30
C ILE A 51 5.94 8.20 5.96
N ASN A 52 5.03 8.92 6.63
CA ASN A 52 3.87 8.31 7.27
C ASN A 52 2.85 7.75 6.27
N SER A 53 2.72 8.34 5.08
CA SER A 53 1.85 7.81 4.02
C SER A 53 2.45 6.61 3.28
N HIS A 54 3.78 6.42 3.34
CA HIS A 54 4.49 5.31 2.70
C HIS A 54 4.91 4.20 3.66
N LYS A 55 4.44 4.21 4.91
CA LYS A 55 4.65 3.05 5.78
C LYS A 55 3.81 1.90 5.24
N HIS A 56 4.46 0.79 4.90
CA HIS A 56 3.80 -0.48 4.59
C HIS A 56 3.28 -1.13 5.88
N GLU A 57 2.37 -0.45 6.58
CA GLU A 57 1.75 -0.98 7.79
C GLU A 57 0.64 -1.98 7.43
N ALA A 58 0.53 -3.03 8.26
CA ALA A 58 -0.61 -3.94 8.21
C ALA A 58 -1.89 -3.16 8.52
N LEU A 59 -2.95 -3.41 7.75
CA LEU A 59 -4.31 -3.10 8.18
C LEU A 59 -4.63 -3.81 9.51
N SER A 60 -4.22 -5.08 9.64
CA SER A 60 -4.26 -5.82 10.90
C SER A 60 -3.33 -7.03 10.85
N LYS A 61 -2.87 -7.51 12.01
CA LYS A 61 -1.99 -8.67 12.12
C LYS A 61 -2.28 -9.47 13.38
N ARG A 62 -2.09 -10.78 13.32
CA ARG A 62 -2.09 -11.68 14.48
C ARG A 62 -0.87 -12.57 14.38
N LEU A 63 0.14 -12.29 15.20
CA LEU A 63 1.44 -12.96 15.17
C LEU A 63 1.49 -14.10 16.19
N VAL A 64 0.76 -15.18 15.88
CA VAL A 64 0.72 -16.42 16.67
C VAL A 64 0.88 -17.62 15.74
N GLU A 65 0.87 -18.84 16.29
CA GLU A 65 1.05 -20.09 15.52
C GLU A 65 0.09 -20.19 14.32
N ASN A 66 -1.20 -19.95 14.56
CA ASN A 66 -2.22 -19.77 13.52
C ASN A 66 -2.51 -18.29 13.33
N GLY A 67 -1.76 -17.66 12.44
CA GLY A 67 -1.65 -16.21 12.32
C GLY A 67 -2.01 -15.67 10.94
N TYR A 68 -2.01 -14.34 10.86
CA TYR A 68 -2.23 -13.63 9.60
C TYR A 68 -1.60 -12.24 9.58
N TYR A 69 -1.42 -11.73 8.38
CA TYR A 69 -1.06 -10.35 8.06
C TYR A 69 -1.99 -9.84 6.96
N ARG A 70 -2.76 -8.79 7.24
CA ARG A 70 -3.69 -8.17 6.30
C ARG A 70 -3.23 -6.76 5.97
N PHE A 71 -3.21 -6.41 4.69
CA PHE A 71 -2.74 -5.12 4.20
C PHE A 71 -3.90 -4.26 3.72
N HIS A 72 -3.68 -2.94 3.63
CA HIS A 72 -4.72 -1.98 3.24
C HIS A 72 -5.17 -2.13 1.77
N ASP A 73 -4.33 -2.70 0.92
CA ASP A 73 -4.60 -2.96 -0.50
C ASP A 73 -5.38 -4.27 -0.74
N GLY A 74 -5.76 -4.96 0.34
CA GLY A 74 -6.45 -6.25 0.29
C GLY A 74 -5.50 -7.44 0.14
N PHE A 75 -4.18 -7.25 0.11
CA PHE A 75 -3.25 -8.37 0.20
C PHE A 75 -3.38 -9.05 1.58
N LEU A 76 -3.38 -10.38 1.58
CA LEU A 76 -3.60 -11.20 2.77
C LEU A 76 -2.65 -12.38 2.75
N ILE A 77 -1.90 -12.53 3.84
CA ILE A 77 -1.07 -13.70 4.14
C ILE A 77 -1.63 -14.36 5.40
N GLN A 78 -1.85 -15.66 5.36
CA GLN A 78 -2.31 -16.45 6.51
C GLN A 78 -1.44 -17.70 6.64
N TRP A 79 -1.17 -18.15 7.85
CA TRP A 79 -0.38 -19.35 8.09
C TRP A 79 -0.90 -20.12 9.30
N GLY A 80 -0.49 -21.38 9.39
CA GLY A 80 -0.79 -22.18 10.56
C GLY A 80 -0.54 -23.66 10.39
N HIS A 81 -1.12 -24.42 11.32
CA HIS A 81 -1.28 -25.87 11.26
C HIS A 81 -2.70 -26.22 11.76
N PRO A 82 -3.32 -27.30 11.26
CA PRO A 82 -4.63 -27.70 11.75
C PRO A 82 -4.56 -28.30 13.15
N SER A 83 -5.71 -28.33 13.82
CA SER A 83 -5.98 -29.26 14.90
C SER A 83 -6.28 -30.66 14.33
N ASP A 84 -6.11 -31.71 15.14
CA ASP A 84 -6.40 -33.09 14.74
C ASP A 84 -7.89 -33.27 14.39
N ASN A 85 -8.22 -33.03 13.12
CA ASN A 85 -9.60 -32.99 12.60
C ASN A 85 -9.81 -33.86 11.34
N GLN A 86 -8.93 -34.85 11.15
CA GLN A 86 -8.99 -35.74 10.00
C GLN A 86 -10.22 -36.64 10.05
N ASP A 87 -10.98 -36.67 8.96
CA ASP A 87 -12.15 -37.53 8.81
C ASP A 87 -11.76 -38.99 8.48
N THR A 88 -12.77 -39.85 8.30
CA THR A 88 -12.57 -41.27 7.97
C THR A 88 -11.94 -41.50 6.60
N TYR A 89 -11.99 -40.51 5.70
CA TYR A 89 -11.40 -40.56 4.36
C TYR A 89 -10.00 -39.94 4.29
N GLY A 90 -9.41 -39.57 5.43
CA GLY A 90 -8.08 -38.97 5.47
C GLY A 90 -8.07 -37.49 5.08
N VAL A 91 -9.23 -36.83 5.03
CA VAL A 91 -9.36 -35.41 4.65
C VAL A 91 -9.39 -34.52 5.90
N GLN A 92 -8.68 -33.41 5.84
CA GLN A 92 -8.65 -32.37 6.88
C GLN A 92 -9.15 -31.05 6.30
N THR A 93 -9.95 -30.31 7.07
CA THR A 93 -10.45 -28.98 6.68
C THR A 93 -9.76 -27.90 7.51
N ILE A 94 -9.27 -26.86 6.84
CA ILE A 94 -8.56 -25.75 7.45
C ILE A 94 -9.38 -24.49 7.21
N TYR A 95 -9.81 -23.86 8.30
CA TYR A 95 -10.57 -22.61 8.25
C TYR A 95 -9.62 -21.43 8.41
N PHE A 96 -9.78 -20.44 7.53
CA PHE A 96 -9.01 -19.22 7.61
C PHE A 96 -9.59 -18.29 8.68
N PRO A 97 -8.73 -17.58 9.45
CA PRO A 97 -9.16 -16.46 10.28
C PRO A 97 -9.87 -15.35 9.49
N HIS A 98 -9.45 -15.10 8.25
CA HIS A 98 -10.06 -14.16 7.33
C HIS A 98 -10.33 -14.84 5.99
N SER A 99 -11.51 -14.62 5.41
CA SER A 99 -11.80 -15.16 4.08
C SER A 99 -11.02 -14.41 3.00
N PHE A 100 -10.50 -15.14 2.02
CA PHE A 100 -10.08 -14.56 0.75
C PHE A 100 -11.33 -14.15 -0.05
N VAL A 101 -11.16 -13.30 -1.07
CA VAL A 101 -12.26 -12.85 -1.95
C VAL A 101 -12.91 -14.04 -2.68
N ASP A 102 -12.09 -14.98 -3.15
CA ASP A 102 -12.51 -16.17 -3.89
C ASP A 102 -11.47 -17.31 -3.74
N THR A 103 -11.47 -18.28 -4.66
CA THR A 103 -10.55 -19.44 -4.65
C THR A 103 -9.23 -19.22 -5.39
N SER A 104 -8.91 -18.00 -5.83
CA SER A 104 -7.71 -17.67 -6.63
C SER A 104 -6.43 -17.45 -5.80
N TYR A 105 -6.48 -17.63 -4.48
CA TYR A 105 -5.30 -17.55 -3.61
C TYR A 105 -4.33 -18.72 -3.82
N SER A 106 -3.05 -18.52 -3.56
CA SER A 106 -2.04 -19.59 -3.57
C SER A 106 -1.94 -20.23 -2.18
N ILE A 107 -1.69 -21.54 -2.12
CA ILE A 107 -1.42 -22.26 -0.87
C ILE A 107 -0.17 -23.11 -1.05
N LEU A 108 0.69 -23.10 -0.04
CA LEU A 108 1.76 -24.06 0.11
C LEU A 108 1.54 -24.85 1.40
N THR A 109 1.70 -26.17 1.33
CA THR A 109 1.69 -27.05 2.50
C THR A 109 3.01 -27.78 2.62
N THR A 110 3.51 -27.93 3.85
CA THR A 110 4.64 -28.80 4.18
C THR A 110 4.13 -30.06 4.87
N ALA A 111 5.01 -31.04 5.11
CA ALA A 111 4.76 -32.14 6.02
C ALA A 111 5.71 -32.05 7.21
N ASP A 112 5.22 -32.30 8.41
CA ASP A 112 6.03 -32.41 9.64
C ASP A 112 5.70 -33.73 10.33
N SER A 113 6.56 -34.72 10.12
CA SER A 113 6.31 -36.10 10.52
C SER A 113 7.55 -36.78 11.08
N SER A 114 7.35 -37.55 12.14
CA SER A 114 8.34 -38.49 12.66
C SER A 114 8.21 -39.89 12.04
N TYR A 115 7.18 -40.14 11.23
CA TYR A 115 7.00 -41.40 10.51
C TYR A 115 7.84 -41.40 9.23
N GLN A 116 8.81 -42.30 9.16
CA GLN A 116 9.76 -42.38 8.04
C GLN A 116 9.44 -43.50 7.04
N THR A 117 8.45 -44.35 7.35
CA THR A 117 8.17 -45.57 6.57
C THR A 117 7.36 -45.30 5.30
N TYR A 118 6.64 -44.18 5.22
CA TYR A 118 5.82 -43.81 4.07
C TYR A 118 5.92 -42.31 3.77
N TYR A 119 5.65 -41.94 2.52
CA TYR A 119 5.59 -40.54 2.11
C TYR A 119 4.39 -39.83 2.74
N VAL A 120 4.66 -38.74 3.45
CA VAL A 120 3.64 -37.88 4.06
C VAL A 120 3.34 -36.73 3.10
N GLY A 121 2.38 -36.95 2.20
CA GLY A 121 1.86 -35.94 1.30
C GLY A 121 0.59 -35.28 1.83
N ARG A 122 0.45 -33.98 1.58
CA ARG A 122 -0.81 -33.23 1.74
C ARG A 122 -1.20 -32.69 0.37
N THR A 123 -2.25 -33.26 -0.22
CA THR A 123 -2.76 -32.78 -1.51
C THR A 123 -3.93 -31.86 -1.26
N ILE A 124 -3.90 -30.64 -1.80
CA ILE A 124 -5.05 -29.73 -1.74
C ILE A 124 -6.14 -30.32 -2.63
N CYS A 125 -7.25 -30.74 -2.04
CA CYS A 125 -8.33 -31.43 -2.74
C CYS A 125 -9.60 -30.57 -2.90
N ASN A 126 -9.70 -29.45 -2.17
CA ASN A 126 -10.81 -28.51 -2.31
C ASN A 126 -10.44 -27.13 -1.75
N LYS A 127 -11.01 -26.06 -2.32
CA LYS A 127 -10.81 -24.67 -1.89
C LYS A 127 -12.15 -23.94 -1.83
N SER A 128 -12.29 -23.08 -0.83
CA SER A 128 -13.32 -22.05 -0.72
C SER A 128 -12.68 -20.72 -0.29
N ALA A 129 -13.45 -19.63 -0.27
CA ALA A 129 -12.99 -18.34 0.23
C ALA A 129 -12.54 -18.40 1.71
N GLY A 130 -13.28 -19.14 2.56
CA GLY A 130 -13.05 -19.20 4.01
C GLY A 130 -12.29 -20.43 4.49
N SER A 131 -11.96 -21.37 3.59
CA SER A 131 -11.30 -22.62 3.97
C SER A 131 -10.66 -23.34 2.79
N PHE A 132 -9.81 -24.31 3.09
CA PHE A 132 -9.36 -25.31 2.14
C PHE A 132 -9.35 -26.70 2.77
N LYS A 133 -9.30 -27.73 1.92
CA LYS A 133 -9.18 -29.12 2.35
C LYS A 133 -7.90 -29.73 1.81
N VAL A 134 -7.29 -30.57 2.63
CA VAL A 134 -6.19 -31.44 2.22
C VAL A 134 -6.57 -32.89 2.39
N SER A 135 -6.17 -33.74 1.46
CA SER A 135 -6.25 -35.20 1.59
C SER A 135 -4.86 -35.77 1.87
N ALA A 136 -4.81 -36.75 2.76
CA ALA A 136 -3.67 -37.61 2.98
C ALA A 136 -4.02 -39.05 2.55
N ASN A 137 -3.04 -39.80 2.05
CA ASN A 137 -3.23 -41.20 1.64
C ASN A 137 -3.46 -42.17 2.82
N GLN A 138 -3.36 -41.68 4.05
CA GLN A 138 -3.55 -42.46 5.27
C GLN A 138 -4.22 -41.60 6.34
N LYS A 139 -4.88 -42.27 7.29
CA LYS A 139 -5.38 -41.64 8.50
C LYS A 139 -4.24 -41.39 9.48
N ASN A 140 -3.29 -40.55 9.08
CA ASN A 140 -2.21 -40.09 9.91
C ASN A 140 -2.52 -38.66 10.35
N LYS A 141 -2.89 -38.53 11.63
CA LYS A 141 -3.19 -37.27 12.32
C LYS A 141 -1.94 -36.39 12.52
N GLU A 142 -0.99 -36.52 11.61
CA GLU A 142 0.32 -35.89 11.64
C GLU A 142 0.19 -34.41 11.33
N ARG A 143 1.01 -33.65 12.04
CA ARG A 143 1.10 -32.21 11.89
C ARG A 143 1.58 -31.88 10.48
N PHE A 144 1.10 -30.76 9.99
CA PHE A 144 1.56 -30.18 8.75
C PHE A 144 1.37 -28.67 8.83
N PHE A 145 2.20 -27.91 8.14
CA PHE A 145 2.08 -26.45 8.14
C PHE A 145 1.59 -25.97 6.78
N TRP A 146 0.98 -24.80 6.79
CA TRP A 146 0.49 -24.16 5.58
C TRP A 146 0.73 -22.66 5.62
N ILE A 147 0.89 -22.09 4.44
CA ILE A 147 0.81 -20.66 4.20
C ILE A 147 -0.10 -20.43 2.98
N ALA A 148 -1.02 -19.47 3.10
CA ALA A 148 -1.93 -19.06 2.06
C ALA A 148 -1.77 -17.57 1.78
N VAL A 149 -1.73 -17.21 0.50
CA VAL A 149 -1.47 -15.83 0.04
C VAL A 149 -2.45 -15.46 -1.07
N GLY A 150 -3.10 -14.32 -0.95
CA GLY A 150 -4.09 -13.87 -1.93
C GLY A 150 -4.73 -12.55 -1.54
N LYS A 151 -5.90 -12.28 -2.13
CA LYS A 151 -6.71 -11.09 -1.85
C LYS A 151 -7.81 -11.42 -0.83
N GLY A 152 -7.96 -10.63 0.23
CA GLY A 152 -9.02 -10.76 1.25
C GLY A 152 -9.55 -9.41 1.74
#